data_AF-A0A847CC20-F1
#
_entry.id   AF-A0A847CC20-F1
#
_cell.length_a   1.000
_cell.length_b   1.000
_cell.length_c   1.000
_cell.angle_alpha   90.00
_cell.angle_beta   90.00
_cell.angle_gamma   90.00
#
_symmetry.space_group_name_H-M   'P 1'
#
loop_
_entity.id
_entity.type
_entity.pdbx_description
1 polymer ?
#
loop_
_entity_poly.entity_id
_entity_poly.type
_entity_poly.pdbx_seq_one_letter_code
_entity_poly.pdbx_strand_id
1 'polypeptide(L)'
;MTYTIAVSITEYYINKKEKYRYFSMYFGLFSSLLFVFALSLNSLIQISLAYTFVPILSCLYYKTALTKKISLANYALTIIAIVIRRYCYPTNTDFYNYTTQNVLLISDIIGYSMQYAFLYLLVDYSSSRSYMIIMTNLRIADEKKQALVQIKTQNDEIKKMNKSLSEKNNNLVKTQEEILKFIAEVLGSHDLYTGHHVIH
;
A
#
# COMPACT_ATOMS: atom_id res chain seq x y z
N MET A 1 -30.81 2.69 -0.63
CA MET A 1 -30.40 2.07 0.64
C MET A 1 -30.27 0.55 0.55
N THR A 2 -31.23 -0.17 -0.04
CA THR A 2 -31.15 -1.62 -0.26
C THR A 2 -30.00 -2.02 -1.20
N TYR A 3 -29.79 -1.27 -2.30
CA TYR A 3 -28.67 -1.47 -3.23
C TYR A 3 -27.30 -1.42 -2.54
N THR A 4 -27.06 -0.37 -1.74
CA THR A 4 -25.77 -0.18 -1.05
C THR A 4 -25.51 -1.30 -0.05
N ILE A 5 -26.53 -1.74 0.69
CA ILE A 5 -26.41 -2.86 1.63
C ILE A 5 -26.08 -4.17 0.88
N ALA A 6 -26.78 -4.46 -0.21
CA ALA A 6 -26.55 -5.66 -1.00
C ALA A 6 -25.15 -5.71 -1.62
N VAL A 7 -24.68 -4.58 -2.17
CA VAL A 7 -23.32 -4.45 -2.72
C VAL A 7 -22.27 -4.65 -1.64
N SER A 8 -22.40 -3.99 -0.49
CA SER A 8 -21.43 -4.12 0.61
C SER A 8 -21.36 -5.54 1.19
N ILE A 9 -22.51 -6.23 1.31
CA ILE A 9 -22.54 -7.64 1.74
C ILE A 9 -21.82 -8.51 0.70
N THR A 10 -22.09 -8.29 -0.58
CA THR A 10 -21.47 -9.06 -1.67
C THR A 10 -19.96 -8.86 -1.71
N GLU A 11 -19.49 -7.62 -1.58
CA GLU A 11 -18.05 -7.30 -1.49
C GLU A 11 -17.39 -7.95 -0.28
N TYR A 12 -18.05 -7.93 0.88
CA TYR A 12 -17.54 -8.56 2.09
C TYR A 12 -17.28 -10.06 1.88
N TYR A 13 -18.20 -10.78 1.23
CA TYR A 13 -18.04 -12.21 0.94
C TYR A 13 -16.97 -12.48 -0.12
N ILE A 14 -16.87 -11.65 -1.16
CA ILE A 14 -15.86 -11.80 -2.22
C ILE A 14 -14.46 -11.55 -1.67
N ASN A 15 -14.30 -10.53 -0.81
CA ASN A 15 -13.00 -10.12 -0.28
C ASN A 15 -12.44 -11.10 0.76
N LYS A 16 -13.25 -12.05 1.25
CA LYS A 16 -12.80 -13.12 2.17
C LYS A 16 -11.76 -14.06 1.55
N LYS A 17 -11.68 -14.10 0.21
CA LYS A 17 -10.75 -14.95 -0.53
C LYS A 17 -9.75 -14.07 -1.30
N GLU A 18 -8.46 -14.17 -0.98
CA GLU A 18 -7.40 -13.38 -1.64
C GLU A 18 -7.41 -13.51 -3.17
N LYS A 19 -7.79 -14.68 -3.69
CA LYS A 19 -7.89 -14.95 -5.14
C LYS A 19 -8.82 -13.97 -5.87
N TYR A 20 -9.82 -13.40 -5.20
CA TYR A 20 -10.81 -12.51 -5.81
C TYR A 20 -10.57 -11.02 -5.51
N ARG A 21 -9.43 -10.64 -4.93
CA ARG A 21 -9.15 -9.24 -4.56
C ARG A 21 -9.22 -8.27 -5.75
N TYR A 22 -8.67 -8.67 -6.91
CA TYR A 22 -8.74 -7.86 -8.13
C TYR A 22 -10.18 -7.76 -8.66
N PHE A 23 -10.95 -8.84 -8.59
CA PHE A 23 -12.35 -8.85 -9.01
C PHE A 23 -13.19 -7.93 -8.12
N SER A 24 -13.01 -8.00 -6.79
CA SER A 24 -13.67 -7.13 -5.82
C SER A 24 -13.40 -5.64 -6.10
N MET A 25 -12.16 -5.29 -6.47
CA MET A 25 -11.81 -3.92 -6.84
C MET A 25 -12.60 -3.41 -8.05
N TYR A 26 -12.66 -4.19 -9.14
CA TYR A 26 -13.44 -3.78 -10.32
C TYR A 26 -14.93 -3.72 -10.03
N PHE A 27 -15.45 -4.69 -9.26
CA PHE A 27 -16.84 -4.74 -8.86
C PHE A 27 -17.24 -3.52 -8.02
N GLY A 28 -16.41 -3.09 -7.08
CA GLY A 28 -16.71 -1.91 -6.25
C GLY A 28 -16.65 -0.59 -7.01
N LEU A 29 -15.69 -0.46 -7.94
CA LEU A 29 -15.61 0.69 -8.82
C LEU A 29 -16.81 0.75 -9.78
N PHE A 30 -17.25 -0.40 -10.29
CA PHE A 30 -18.43 -0.45 -11.15
C PHE A 30 -19.73 -0.20 -10.38
N SER A 31 -19.84 -0.76 -9.18
CA SER A 31 -21.02 -0.58 -8.33
C SER A 31 -21.17 0.86 -7.85
N SER A 32 -20.05 1.55 -7.59
CA SER A 32 -20.05 2.98 -7.26
C SER A 32 -20.37 3.88 -8.46
N LEU A 33 -19.90 3.54 -9.68
CA LEU A 33 -20.35 4.19 -10.92
C LEU A 33 -21.87 4.13 -11.07
N LEU A 34 -22.45 2.92 -10.94
CA LEU A 34 -23.89 2.71 -11.04
C LEU A 34 -24.66 3.45 -9.94
N PHE A 35 -24.11 3.48 -8.72
CA PHE A 35 -24.72 4.21 -7.62
C PHE A 35 -24.78 5.72 -7.89
N VAL A 36 -23.68 6.30 -8.35
CA VAL A 36 -23.61 7.73 -8.71
C VAL A 36 -24.52 8.04 -9.89
N PHE A 37 -24.62 7.15 -10.88
CA PHE A 37 -25.57 7.27 -11.98
C PHE A 37 -27.03 7.25 -11.49
N ALA A 38 -27.39 6.34 -10.58
CA ALA A 38 -28.73 6.30 -10.01
C ALA A 38 -29.04 7.55 -9.16
N LEU A 39 -28.03 8.12 -8.49
CA LEU A 39 -28.17 9.38 -7.77
C LEU A 39 -28.32 10.58 -8.70
N SER A 40 -27.62 10.63 -9.83
CA SER A 40 -27.70 11.75 -10.77
C SER A 40 -29.05 11.83 -11.49
N LEU A 41 -29.77 10.70 -11.60
CA LEU A 41 -31.16 10.67 -12.05
C LEU A 41 -32.13 11.28 -11.03
N ASN A 42 -31.80 11.23 -9.73
CA ASN A 42 -32.61 11.86 -8.69
C ASN A 42 -32.25 13.36 -8.58
N SER A 43 -33.25 14.23 -8.69
CA SER A 43 -33.08 15.69 -8.69
C SER A 43 -32.53 16.29 -7.38
N LEU A 44 -32.46 15.48 -6.32
CA LEU A 44 -32.09 15.86 -4.96
C LEU A 44 -30.60 16.18 -4.77
N ILE A 45 -29.71 15.58 -5.57
CA ILE A 45 -28.27 15.82 -5.44
C ILE A 45 -27.81 16.63 -6.65
N GLN A 46 -27.15 17.76 -6.39
CA GLN A 46 -26.42 18.46 -7.44
C GLN A 46 -25.43 17.47 -8.07
N ILE A 47 -25.65 17.19 -9.35
CA ILE A 47 -24.88 16.23 -10.16
C ILE A 47 -23.38 16.53 -10.04
N SER A 48 -23.00 17.77 -9.69
CA SER A 48 -21.62 18.26 -9.60
C SER A 48 -20.74 17.67 -8.48
N LEU A 49 -21.28 17.20 -7.35
CA LEU A 49 -20.44 16.64 -6.27
C LEU A 49 -20.29 15.13 -6.39
N ALA A 50 -21.37 14.43 -6.73
CA ALA A 50 -21.42 12.97 -6.74
C ALA A 50 -20.47 12.35 -7.79
N TYR A 51 -20.27 13.01 -8.94
CA TYR A 51 -19.42 12.48 -10.01
C TYR A 51 -17.92 12.60 -9.72
N THR A 52 -17.50 13.43 -8.76
CA THR A 52 -16.08 13.54 -8.39
C THR A 52 -15.61 12.38 -7.50
N PHE A 53 -16.53 11.74 -6.78
CA PHE A 53 -16.22 10.67 -5.82
C PHE A 53 -15.61 9.43 -6.48
N VAL A 54 -16.16 8.97 -7.60
CA VAL A 54 -15.71 7.72 -8.23
C VAL A 54 -14.30 7.84 -8.81
N PRO A 55 -13.93 8.92 -9.53
CA PRO A 55 -12.55 9.14 -9.94
C PRO A 55 -11.58 9.23 -8.76
N ILE A 56 -11.95 9.90 -7.67
CA ILE A 56 -11.12 9.98 -6.44
C ILE A 56 -10.91 8.59 -5.83
N LEU A 57 -11.98 7.80 -5.67
CA LEU A 57 -11.90 6.42 -5.18
C LEU A 57 -11.03 5.55 -6.10
N SER A 58 -11.10 5.77 -7.42
CA SER A 58 -10.27 5.03 -8.36
C SER A 58 -8.77 5.32 -8.20
N CYS A 59 -8.38 6.51 -7.74
CA CYS A 59 -6.98 6.84 -7.45
C CYS A 59 -6.39 5.99 -6.32
N LEU A 60 -7.20 5.54 -5.37
CA LEU A 60 -6.76 4.70 -4.23
C LEU A 60 -6.30 3.30 -4.66
N TYR A 61 -6.66 2.87 -5.87
CA TYR A 61 -6.24 1.57 -6.40
C TYR A 61 -4.91 1.63 -7.15
N TYR A 62 -4.29 2.81 -7.21
CA TYR A 62 -2.91 3.04 -7.69
C TYR A 62 -2.64 2.55 -9.13
N LYS A 63 -3.69 2.43 -9.95
CA LYS A 63 -3.61 2.05 -11.37
C LYS A 63 -4.04 3.22 -12.24
N THR A 64 -3.07 4.00 -12.72
CA THR A 64 -3.31 5.21 -13.55
C THR A 64 -4.17 4.92 -14.79
N ALA A 65 -3.90 3.82 -15.51
CA ALA A 65 -4.68 3.43 -16.68
C ALA A 65 -6.14 3.07 -16.34
N LEU A 66 -6.39 2.49 -15.16
CA LEU A 66 -7.74 2.15 -14.71
C LEU A 66 -8.52 3.41 -14.32
N THR A 67 -7.87 4.29 -13.56
CA THR A 67 -8.41 5.59 -13.16
C THR A 67 -8.84 6.42 -14.38
N LYS A 68 -8.04 6.47 -15.45
CA LYS A 68 -8.39 7.16 -16.71
C LYS A 68 -9.65 6.58 -17.36
N LYS A 69 -9.73 5.25 -17.48
CA LYS A 69 -10.89 4.56 -18.07
C LYS A 69 -12.17 4.79 -17.25
N ILE A 70 -12.07 4.74 -15.92
CA ILE A 70 -13.20 4.97 -15.03
C ILE A 70 -13.65 6.43 -15.07
N SER A 71 -12.72 7.38 -15.09
CA SER A 71 -13.03 8.80 -15.22
C SER A 71 -13.81 9.08 -16.51
N LEU A 72 -13.37 8.50 -17.63
CA LEU A 72 -14.06 8.64 -18.92
C LEU A 72 -15.44 7.97 -18.91
N ALA A 73 -15.56 6.76 -18.34
CA ALA A 73 -16.83 6.05 -18.23
C ALA A 73 -17.84 6.82 -17.34
N ASN A 74 -17.36 7.41 -16.25
CA ASN A 74 -18.15 8.24 -15.36
C ASN A 74 -18.68 9.51 -16.05
N TYR A 75 -17.84 10.14 -16.87
CA TYR A 75 -18.23 11.28 -17.69
C TYR A 75 -19.32 10.91 -18.70
N ALA A 76 -19.14 9.82 -19.44
CA ALA A 76 -20.14 9.34 -20.39
C ALA A 76 -21.48 9.02 -19.71
N LEU A 77 -21.45 8.32 -18.57
CA LEU A 77 -22.66 8.03 -17.78
C LEU A 77 -23.34 9.31 -17.27
N THR A 78 -22.58 10.33 -16.91
CA THR A 78 -23.12 11.61 -16.44
C THR A 78 -23.83 12.36 -17.58
N ILE A 79 -23.26 12.39 -18.79
CA ILE A 79 -23.93 12.95 -19.97
C ILE A 79 -25.23 12.20 -20.24
N ILE A 80 -25.19 10.86 -20.21
CA ILE A 80 -26.39 10.03 -20.41
C ILE A 80 -27.46 10.37 -19.36
N ALA A 81 -27.07 10.52 -18.08
CA ALA A 81 -28.00 10.89 -17.02
C ALA A 81 -28.62 12.28 -17.23
N ILE A 82 -27.86 13.27 -17.68
CA ILE A 82 -28.35 14.62 -18.00
C ILE A 82 -29.37 14.56 -19.13
N VAL A 83 -29.07 13.81 -20.20
CA VAL A 83 -29.97 13.60 -21.33
C VAL A 83 -31.26 12.92 -20.87
N ILE A 84 -31.17 11.78 -20.16
CA ILE A 84 -32.34 11.06 -19.64
C ILE A 84 -33.17 11.96 -18.73
N ARG A 85 -32.54 12.71 -17.83
CA ARG A 85 -33.26 13.61 -16.92
C ARG A 85 -34.03 14.69 -17.68
N ARG A 86 -33.43 15.27 -18.72
CA ARG A 86 -34.07 16.32 -19.53
C ARG A 86 -35.26 15.81 -20.35
N TYR A 87 -35.21 14.57 -20.84
CA TYR A 87 -36.27 13.98 -21.68
C TYR A 87 -37.35 13.21 -20.90
N CYS A 88 -36.99 12.52 -19.80
CA CYS A 88 -37.93 11.70 -19.02
C CYS A 88 -38.57 12.43 -17.84
N TYR A 89 -37.95 13.48 -17.30
CA TYR A 89 -38.47 14.25 -16.17
C TYR A 89 -38.48 15.76 -16.49
N PRO A 90 -39.24 16.20 -17.50
CA PRO A 90 -39.38 17.62 -17.78
C PRO A 90 -40.01 18.31 -16.57
N THR A 91 -39.29 19.26 -15.99
CA THR A 91 -39.85 20.13 -14.96
C THR A 91 -40.94 21.00 -15.57
N ASN A 92 -42.03 21.23 -14.84
CA ASN A 92 -43.24 21.95 -15.31
C ASN A 92 -42.98 23.36 -15.87
N THR A 93 -41.79 23.93 -15.67
CA THR A 93 -41.36 25.23 -16.21
C THR A 93 -40.78 25.17 -17.63
N ASP A 94 -40.43 23.98 -18.16
CA ASP A 94 -39.83 23.81 -19.49
C ASP A 94 -40.86 23.50 -20.59
N PHE A 95 -42.15 23.48 -20.25
CA PHE A 95 -43.22 22.96 -21.11
C PHE A 95 -43.53 23.77 -22.38
N TYR A 96 -42.94 24.96 -22.56
CA TYR A 96 -43.43 25.91 -23.57
C TYR A 96 -42.49 26.21 -24.76
N ASN A 97 -41.24 25.68 -24.81
CA ASN A 97 -40.42 25.84 -26.01
C ASN A 97 -39.31 24.77 -26.15
N TYR A 98 -39.41 23.92 -27.17
CA TYR A 98 -38.38 22.93 -27.55
C TYR A 98 -37.01 23.58 -27.86
N THR A 99 -37.02 24.80 -28.40
CA THR A 99 -35.81 25.59 -28.66
C THR A 99 -35.08 25.96 -27.37
N THR A 100 -35.81 26.35 -26.31
CA THR A 100 -35.23 26.68 -25.01
C THR A 100 -34.69 25.42 -24.31
N GLN A 101 -35.33 24.26 -24.51
CA GLN A 101 -34.91 23.00 -23.90
C GLN A 101 -33.56 22.49 -24.42
N ASN A 102 -33.33 22.57 -25.73
CA ASN A 102 -32.07 22.17 -26.36
C ASN A 102 -30.91 23.11 -26.02
N VAL A 103 -31.17 24.43 -25.94
CA VAL A 103 -30.16 25.42 -25.55
C VAL A 103 -29.69 25.18 -24.11
N LEU A 104 -30.62 24.90 -23.20
CA LEU A 104 -30.30 24.57 -21.80
C LEU A 104 -29.53 23.24 -21.68
N LEU A 105 -29.90 22.21 -22.44
CA LEU A 105 -29.18 20.93 -22.48
C LEU A 105 -27.72 21.13 -22.93
N ILE A 106 -27.51 21.91 -24.00
CA ILE A 106 -26.17 22.21 -24.51
C ILE A 106 -25.36 22.99 -23.47
N SER A 107 -25.99 23.97 -22.81
CA SER A 107 -25.36 24.75 -21.75
C SER A 107 -24.92 23.88 -20.57
N ASP A 108 -25.79 22.95 -20.11
CA ASP A 108 -25.48 22.01 -19.05
C ASP A 108 -24.30 21.10 -19.46
N ILE A 109 -24.34 20.50 -20.65
CA ILE A 109 -23.26 19.63 -21.13
C ILE A 109 -21.93 20.38 -21.20
N ILE A 110 -21.91 21.63 -21.68
CA ILE A 110 -20.69 22.45 -21.72
C ILE A 110 -20.18 22.71 -20.31
N GLY A 111 -21.06 23.11 -19.39
CA GLY A 111 -20.72 23.32 -17.98
C GLY A 111 -20.09 22.08 -17.33
N TYR A 112 -20.69 20.90 -17.53
CA TYR A 112 -20.14 19.64 -17.02
C TYR A 112 -18.84 19.23 -17.71
N SER A 113 -18.70 19.47 -19.01
CA SER A 113 -17.47 19.19 -19.76
C SER A 113 -16.29 19.98 -19.21
N MET A 114 -16.51 21.26 -18.88
CA MET A 114 -15.50 22.11 -18.28
C MET A 114 -15.08 21.60 -16.90
N GLN A 115 -16.03 21.25 -16.03
CA GLN A 115 -15.71 20.71 -14.71
C GLN A 115 -15.01 19.35 -14.80
N TYR A 116 -15.41 18.50 -15.75
CA TYR A 116 -14.73 17.22 -16.03
C TYR A 116 -13.28 17.43 -16.44
N ALA A 117 -12.98 18.44 -17.28
CA ALA A 117 -11.59 18.73 -17.67
C ALA A 117 -10.70 19.06 -16.46
N PHE A 118 -11.21 19.89 -15.53
CA PHE A 118 -10.50 20.16 -14.27
C PHE A 118 -10.33 18.91 -13.40
N LEU A 119 -11.39 18.12 -13.25
CA LEU A 119 -11.35 16.88 -12.48
C LEU A 119 -10.35 15.89 -13.07
N TYR A 120 -10.34 15.74 -14.40
CA TYR A 120 -9.44 14.84 -15.11
C TYR A 120 -7.98 15.21 -14.88
N LEU A 121 -7.63 16.50 -14.94
CA LEU A 121 -6.28 16.98 -14.63
C LEU A 121 -5.88 16.69 -13.17
N LEU A 122 -6.78 16.94 -12.23
CA LEU A 122 -6.55 16.66 -10.80
C LEU A 122 -6.32 15.16 -10.58
N VAL A 123 -7.16 14.32 -11.18
CA VAL A 123 -7.10 12.86 -11.08
C VAL A 123 -5.84 12.30 -11.74
N ASP A 124 -5.45 12.81 -12.90
CA ASP A 124 -4.22 12.41 -13.59
C ASP A 124 -2.98 12.76 -12.77
N TYR A 125 -2.92 13.98 -12.22
CA TYR A 125 -1.86 14.42 -11.33
C TYR A 125 -1.80 13.57 -10.04
N SER A 126 -2.94 13.39 -9.38
CA SER A 126 -3.04 12.67 -8.10
C SER A 126 -2.71 11.19 -8.24
N SER A 127 -3.20 10.54 -9.30
CA SER A 127 -2.89 9.11 -9.57
C SER A 127 -1.41 8.90 -9.89
N SER A 128 -0.81 9.80 -10.68
CA SER A 128 0.62 9.73 -11.02
C SER A 128 1.51 9.94 -9.79
N ARG A 129 1.19 10.94 -8.96
CA ARG A 129 1.90 11.20 -7.71
C ARG A 129 1.79 10.02 -6.74
N SER A 130 0.60 9.47 -6.58
CA SER A 130 0.35 8.34 -5.67
C SER A 130 1.10 7.08 -6.10
N TYR A 131 1.13 6.81 -7.40
CA TYR A 131 1.90 5.69 -7.98
C TYR A 131 3.40 5.83 -7.69
N MET A 132 3.97 7.02 -7.91
CA MET A 132 5.39 7.28 -7.65
C MET A 132 5.75 7.07 -6.18
N ILE A 133 4.95 7.61 -5.26
CA ILE A 133 5.19 7.48 -3.81
C ILE A 133 5.21 5.99 -3.39
N ILE A 134 4.26 5.20 -3.89
CA ILE A 134 4.20 3.78 -3.55
C ILE A 134 5.37 3.00 -4.13
N MET A 135 5.74 3.29 -5.37
CA MET A 135 6.90 2.64 -5.98
C MET A 135 8.17 2.93 -5.19
N THR A 136 8.36 4.18 -4.74
CA THR A 136 9.48 4.56 -3.87
C THR A 136 9.44 3.82 -2.53
N ASN A 137 8.28 3.75 -1.88
CA ASN A 137 8.14 3.06 -0.59
C ASN A 137 8.41 1.55 -0.71
N LEU A 138 7.96 0.91 -1.80
CA LEU A 138 8.25 -0.50 -2.07
C LEU A 138 9.75 -0.73 -2.27
N ARG A 139 10.43 0.14 -3.02
CA ARG A 139 11.88 0.06 -3.22
C ARG A 139 12.64 0.17 -1.89
N ILE A 140 12.27 1.14 -1.05
CA ILE A 140 12.87 1.32 0.28
C ILE A 140 12.63 0.08 1.17
N ALA A 141 11.44 -0.53 1.09
CA ALA A 141 11.14 -1.74 1.84
C ALA A 141 12.01 -2.93 1.42
N ASP A 142 12.25 -3.09 0.11
CA ASP A 142 13.14 -4.13 -0.42
C ASP A 142 14.60 -3.89 -0.03
N GLU A 143 15.10 -2.66 -0.14
CA GLU A 143 16.44 -2.26 0.31
C GLU A 143 16.64 -2.57 1.81
N LYS A 144 15.64 -2.22 2.65
CA LYS A 144 15.66 -2.53 4.10
C LYS A 144 15.67 -4.04 4.37
N LYS A 145 14.91 -4.82 3.60
CA LYS A 145 14.89 -6.28 3.73
C LYS A 145 16.26 -6.89 3.39
N GLN A 146 16.91 -6.41 2.34
CA GLN A 146 18.26 -6.84 1.98
C GLN A 146 19.29 -6.47 3.05
N ALA A 147 19.24 -5.24 3.57
CA ALA A 147 20.11 -4.81 4.67
C ALA A 147 19.93 -5.68 5.92
N LEU A 148 18.69 -6.05 6.26
CA LEU A 148 18.41 -6.91 7.41
C LEU A 148 19.01 -8.32 7.23
N VAL A 149 18.97 -8.87 6.01
CA VAL A 149 19.63 -10.15 5.70
C VAL A 149 21.14 -10.04 5.89
N GLN A 150 21.78 -8.96 5.42
CA GLN A 150 23.22 -8.74 5.60
C GLN A 150 23.61 -8.64 7.08
N ILE A 151 22.86 -7.87 7.88
CA ILE A 151 23.08 -7.75 9.33
C ILE A 151 22.95 -9.11 10.01
N LYS A 152 21.98 -9.93 9.61
CA LYS A 152 21.80 -11.28 10.17
C LYS A 152 23.02 -12.17 9.87
N THR A 153 23.52 -12.16 8.64
CA THR A 153 24.73 -12.91 8.26
C THR A 153 25.95 -12.46 9.06
N GLN A 154 26.15 -11.15 9.20
CA GLN A 154 27.26 -10.61 10.00
C GLN A 154 27.15 -11.01 11.48
N ASN A 155 25.95 -11.00 12.05
CA ASN A 155 25.74 -11.45 13.43
C ASN A 155 26.04 -12.93 13.62
N ASP A 156 25.69 -13.79 12.64
CA ASP A 156 26.01 -15.21 12.68
C ASP A 156 27.53 -15.45 12.60
N GLU A 157 28.25 -14.65 11.80
CA GLU A 157 29.71 -14.67 11.74
C GLU A 157 30.36 -14.22 13.06
N ILE A 158 29.90 -13.12 13.64
CA ILE A 158 30.36 -12.64 14.96
C ILE A 158 30.14 -13.71 16.03
N LYS A 159 28.98 -14.39 16.00
CA LYS A 159 28.70 -15.48 16.95
C LYS A 159 29.67 -16.65 16.81
N LYS A 160 30.01 -17.04 15.58
CA LYS A 160 31.03 -18.07 15.31
C LYS A 160 32.41 -17.62 15.79
N MET A 161 32.81 -16.38 15.50
CA MET A 161 34.08 -15.81 15.95
C MET A 161 34.17 -15.77 17.48
N ASN A 162 33.12 -15.33 18.17
CA ASN A 162 33.06 -15.31 19.64
C ASN A 162 33.18 -16.71 20.24
N LYS A 163 32.53 -17.71 19.63
CA LYS A 163 32.67 -19.11 20.08
C LYS A 163 34.11 -19.61 19.93
N SER A 164 34.73 -19.37 18.76
CA SER A 164 36.12 -19.74 18.52
C SER A 164 37.10 -19.03 19.46
N LEU A 165 36.86 -17.75 19.73
CA LEU A 165 37.66 -16.96 20.67
C LEU A 165 37.54 -17.51 22.10
N SER A 166 36.33 -17.87 22.53
CA SER A 166 36.09 -18.49 23.83
C SER A 166 36.80 -19.84 23.97
N GLU A 167 36.75 -20.68 22.93
CA GLU A 167 37.48 -21.97 22.90
C GLU A 167 39.00 -21.77 23.01
N LYS A 168 39.56 -20.82 22.23
CA LYS A 168 40.99 -20.48 22.32
C LYS A 168 41.38 -19.97 23.71
N ASN A 169 40.54 -19.12 24.31
CA ASN A 169 40.80 -18.58 25.64
C ASN A 169 40.82 -19.69 26.70
N ASN A 170 39.86 -20.62 26.65
CA ASN A 170 39.84 -21.79 27.54
C ASN A 170 41.08 -22.67 27.38
N ASN A 171 41.56 -22.87 26.15
CA ASN A 171 42.77 -23.64 25.91
C ASN A 171 44.01 -22.93 26.48
N LEU A 172 44.11 -21.61 26.34
CA LEU A 172 45.22 -20.84 26.94
C LEU A 172 45.24 -20.96 28.46
N VAL A 173 44.08 -20.87 29.12
CA VAL A 173 43.97 -21.06 30.57
C VAL A 173 44.44 -22.46 30.97
N LYS A 174 44.01 -23.51 30.26
CA LYS A 174 44.50 -24.88 30.51
C LYS A 174 46.01 -25.01 30.33
N THR A 175 46.57 -24.45 29.26
CA THR A 175 48.02 -24.48 29.03
C THR A 175 48.78 -23.72 30.12
N GLN A 176 48.25 -22.59 30.62
CA GLN A 176 48.83 -21.88 31.77
C GLN A 176 48.81 -22.73 33.04
N GLU A 177 47.70 -23.44 33.32
CA GLU A 177 47.60 -24.37 34.45
C GLU A 177 48.59 -25.54 34.32
N GLU A 178 48.75 -26.10 33.13
CA GLU A 178 49.72 -27.17 32.85
C GLU A 178 51.17 -26.70 33.05
N ILE A 179 51.51 -25.50 32.58
CA ILE A 179 52.84 -24.91 32.80
C ILE A 179 53.09 -24.69 34.30
N LEU A 180 52.10 -24.17 35.03
CA LEU A 180 52.20 -23.99 36.48
C LEU A 180 52.44 -25.32 37.21
N LYS A 181 51.73 -26.38 36.83
CA LYS A 181 51.95 -27.72 37.37
C LYS A 181 53.34 -28.23 37.05
N PHE A 182 53.80 -28.10 35.81
CA PHE A 182 55.15 -28.49 35.40
C PHE A 182 56.23 -27.74 36.20
N ILE A 183 56.10 -26.43 36.36
CA ILE A 183 57.03 -25.62 37.16
C ILE A 183 57.03 -26.09 38.62
N ALA A 184 55.86 -26.34 39.21
CA ALA A 184 55.76 -26.84 40.58
C ALA A 184 56.38 -28.24 40.75
N GLU A 185 56.18 -29.15 39.78
CA GLU A 185 56.81 -30.48 39.76
C GLU A 185 58.34 -30.38 39.61
N VAL A 186 58.83 -29.50 38.73
CA VAL A 186 60.27 -29.27 38.56
C VAL A 186 60.88 -28.67 39.83
N LEU A 187 60.26 -27.65 40.43
CA LEU A 187 60.76 -27.05 41.69
C LEU A 187 60.73 -28.05 42.85
N GLY A 188 59.64 -28.81 43.00
CA GLY A 188 59.53 -29.83 44.06
C GLY A 188 60.49 -31.00 43.87
N SER A 189 60.75 -31.42 42.62
CA SER A 189 61.78 -32.42 42.32
C SER A 189 63.19 -31.86 42.46
N HIS A 190 63.39 -30.56 42.20
CA HIS A 190 64.65 -29.89 42.48
C HIS A 190 64.92 -29.82 43.99
N ASP A 191 63.93 -29.50 44.83
CA ASP A 191 64.06 -29.55 46.31
C ASP A 191 64.37 -30.98 46.82
N LEU A 192 63.86 -32.01 46.16
CA LEU A 192 64.18 -33.42 46.46
C LEU A 192 65.59 -33.84 46.00
N TYR A 193 66.16 -33.20 44.97
CA TYR A 193 67.51 -33.50 44.45
C TYR A 193 68.61 -32.58 45.00
N THR A 194 68.29 -31.35 45.38
CA THR A 194 69.21 -30.41 46.06
C THR A 194 69.02 -30.45 47.57
N GLY A 195 68.79 -31.66 48.11
CA GLY A 195 69.01 -31.96 49.52
C GLY A 195 70.47 -31.73 49.92
N HIS A 196 70.84 -30.46 50.03
CA HIS A 196 71.94 -29.89 50.80
C HIS A 196 71.44 -28.59 51.41
N HIS A 197 70.93 -28.74 52.63
CA HIS A 197 71.08 -27.85 53.78
C HIS A 197 70.99 -26.33 53.58
N VAL A 198 69.93 -25.73 54.14
CA VAL A 198 70.12 -24.62 55.10
C VAL A 198 69.41 -25.01 56.40
N ILE A 199 70.21 -25.55 57.33
CA ILE A 199 69.90 -25.62 58.75
C ILE A 199 70.06 -24.19 59.31
N HIS A 200 69.12 -23.74 60.12
CA HIS A 200 69.30 -22.59 61.00
C HIS A 200 70.25 -22.94 62.15
#